data_AF-A0A661U8S5-F1
#
_entry.id   AF-A0A661U8S5-F1
#
_cell.length_a   1.000
_cell.length_b   1.000
_cell.length_c   1.000
_cell.angle_alpha   90.00
_cell.angle_beta   90.00
_cell.angle_gamma   90.00
#
_symmetry.space_group_name_H-M   'P 1'
#
loop_
_entity.id
_entity.type
_entity.pdbx_description
1 polymer ?
#
loop_
_entity_poly.entity_id
_entity_poly.type
_entity_poly.pdbx_seq_one_letter_code
_entity_poly.pdbx_strand_id
1 'polypeptide(L)'
;MKKLCIVFFVMVVIAFMEPLVFAEWETSIVSTKSIVEDDVDLYLTHIQKMTSDIDILMELVSSKYVRYNVRSRLKLINSDIRDIRRIIGGGVIKRWLPMSEDAFDKLIATLEEASFEDDMLNILRGISSNNYFTCSQVKRIMDVFEFSEGKISAFSILYKHIIDPENISVVYTSLDFSSDKDRISEIIEDMSE
;
A
#
# COMPACT_ATOMS: atom_id res chain seq x y z
N MET A 1 18.29 -2.81 -21.34
CA MET A 1 19.65 -3.31 -21.65
C MET A 1 20.63 -3.22 -20.47
N LYS A 2 20.75 -2.09 -19.75
CA LYS A 2 21.72 -1.93 -18.64
C LYS A 2 21.52 -2.87 -17.42
N LYS A 3 20.26 -3.16 -17.03
CA LYS A 3 19.97 -4.11 -15.92
C LYS A 3 20.32 -5.57 -16.24
N LEU A 4 20.22 -5.96 -17.51
CA LEU A 4 20.52 -7.33 -17.95
C LEU A 4 22.04 -7.60 -17.97
N CYS A 5 22.85 -6.58 -18.31
CA CYS A 5 24.31 -6.68 -18.27
C CYS A 5 24.86 -6.84 -16.85
N ILE A 6 24.24 -6.21 -15.83
CA ILE A 6 24.69 -6.32 -14.43
C ILE A 6 24.41 -7.72 -13.89
N VAL A 7 23.21 -8.26 -14.13
CA VAL A 7 22.87 -9.63 -13.71
C VAL A 7 23.79 -10.66 -14.39
N PHE A 8 24.08 -10.47 -15.68
CA PHE A 8 25.00 -11.35 -16.41
C PHE A 8 26.45 -11.25 -15.91
N PHE A 9 26.92 -10.04 -15.59
CA PHE A 9 28.25 -9.82 -15.02
C PHE A 9 28.38 -10.42 -13.62
N VAL A 10 27.37 -10.28 -12.77
CA VAL A 10 27.32 -10.90 -11.44
C VAL A 10 27.29 -12.43 -11.55
N MET A 11 26.52 -12.99 -12.47
CA MET A 11 26.48 -14.45 -12.72
C MET A 11 27.82 -15.01 -13.21
N VAL A 12 28.54 -14.27 -14.08
CA VAL A 12 29.86 -14.68 -14.59
C VAL A 12 30.94 -14.58 -13.51
N VAL A 13 30.88 -13.56 -12.64
CA VAL A 13 31.80 -13.42 -11.49
C VAL A 13 31.54 -14.51 -10.45
N ILE A 14 30.28 -14.84 -10.17
CA ILE A 14 29.91 -15.94 -9.26
C ILE A 14 30.40 -17.29 -9.80
N ALA A 15 30.33 -17.52 -11.12
CA ALA A 15 30.77 -18.78 -11.75
C ALA A 15 32.31 -18.98 -11.74
N PHE A 16 33.09 -17.93 -11.47
CA PHE A 16 34.56 -17.96 -11.44
C PHE A 16 35.16 -17.81 -10.03
N MET A 17 34.35 -17.58 -9.00
CA MET A 17 34.83 -17.60 -7.62
C MET A 17 35.09 -19.04 -7.19
N GLU A 18 36.28 -19.30 -6.63
CA GLU A 18 36.55 -20.58 -5.97
C GLU A 18 35.48 -20.81 -4.88
N PRO A 19 34.98 -22.05 -4.70
CA PRO A 19 33.86 -22.35 -3.81
C PRO A 19 34.04 -21.82 -2.37
N LEU A 20 35.29 -21.71 -1.91
CA LEU A 20 35.65 -21.19 -0.59
C LEU A 20 35.43 -19.66 -0.49
N VAL A 21 35.79 -18.92 -1.55
CA VAL A 21 35.64 -17.45 -1.63
C VAL A 21 34.17 -17.07 -1.74
N PHE A 22 33.38 -17.89 -2.46
CA PHE A 22 31.94 -17.69 -2.56
C PHE A 22 31.24 -17.88 -1.19
N ALA A 23 31.62 -18.91 -0.43
CA ALA A 23 31.08 -19.14 0.91
C ALA A 23 31.44 -18.02 1.92
N GLU A 24 32.68 -17.51 1.88
CA GLU A 24 33.09 -16.34 2.68
C GLU A 24 32.34 -15.06 2.29
N TRP A 25 32.08 -14.87 0.99
CA TRP A 25 31.31 -13.73 0.50
C TRP A 25 29.83 -13.81 0.88
N GLU A 26 29.20 -14.98 0.75
CA GLU A 26 27.81 -15.20 1.19
C GLU A 26 27.66 -14.97 2.70
N THR A 27 28.57 -15.51 3.51
CA THR A 27 28.54 -15.31 4.97
C THR A 27 28.72 -13.84 5.35
N SER A 28 29.59 -13.09 4.65
CA SER A 28 29.75 -11.66 4.84
C SER A 28 28.49 -10.86 4.47
N ILE A 29 27.80 -11.23 3.39
CA ILE A 29 26.53 -10.60 2.99
C ILE A 29 25.43 -10.88 4.00
N VAL A 30 25.30 -12.14 4.44
CA VAL A 30 24.30 -12.54 5.43
C VAL A 30 24.54 -11.82 6.77
N SER A 31 25.80 -11.71 7.20
CA SER A 31 26.18 -10.96 8.40
C SER A 31 25.82 -9.48 8.28
N THR A 32 26.17 -8.84 7.16
CA THR A 32 25.87 -7.42 6.93
C THR A 32 24.35 -7.16 6.89
N LYS A 33 23.59 -8.06 6.26
CA LYS A 33 22.13 -7.99 6.21
C LYS A 33 21.51 -8.09 7.61
N SER A 34 21.95 -9.05 8.42
CA SER A 34 21.49 -9.22 9.81
C SER A 34 21.74 -7.97 10.65
N ILE A 35 22.93 -7.36 10.52
CA ILE A 35 23.28 -6.14 11.27
C ILE A 35 22.33 -4.98 10.90
N VAL A 36 22.06 -4.79 9.61
CA VAL A 36 21.14 -3.74 9.15
C VAL A 36 19.71 -3.99 9.64
N GLU A 37 19.26 -5.24 9.64
CA GLU A 37 17.94 -5.63 10.15
C GLU A 37 17.80 -5.36 11.66
N ASP A 38 18.83 -5.68 12.45
CA ASP A 38 18.89 -5.44 13.90
C ASP A 38 18.86 -3.93 14.23
N ASP A 39 19.64 -3.12 13.51
CA ASP A 39 19.65 -1.67 13.69
C ASP A 39 18.27 -1.05 13.41
N VAL A 40 17.59 -1.51 12.35
CA VAL A 40 16.24 -1.01 12.04
C VAL A 40 15.24 -1.41 13.12
N ASP A 41 15.27 -2.65 13.65
CA ASP A 41 14.36 -3.03 14.73
C ASP A 41 14.61 -2.24 16.03
N LEU A 42 15.87 -1.88 16.31
CA LEU A 42 16.22 -0.99 17.41
C LEU A 42 15.57 0.40 17.23
N TYR A 43 15.63 0.99 16.04
CA TYR A 43 14.95 2.26 15.75
C TYR A 43 13.43 2.15 15.88
N LEU A 44 12.82 1.08 15.37
CA LEU A 44 11.38 0.84 15.49
C LEU A 44 10.94 0.72 16.96
N THR A 45 11.78 0.10 17.80
CA THR A 45 11.54 -0.01 19.24
C THR A 45 11.55 1.35 19.93
N HIS A 46 12.50 2.23 19.58
CA HIS A 46 12.51 3.60 20.08
C HIS A 46 11.27 4.39 19.65
N ILE A 47 10.86 4.28 18.38
CA ILE A 47 9.66 4.96 17.88
C ILE A 47 8.41 4.46 18.61
N GLN A 48 8.27 3.14 18.83
CA GLN A 48 7.15 2.59 19.60
C GLN A 48 7.08 3.15 21.03
N LYS A 49 8.22 3.24 21.69
CA LYS A 49 8.30 3.83 23.02
C LYS A 49 7.81 5.29 22.99
N MET A 50 8.31 6.09 22.05
CA MET A 50 7.87 7.48 21.87
C MET A 50 6.36 7.57 21.59
N THR A 51 5.81 6.71 20.73
CA THR A 51 4.36 6.73 20.45
C THR A 51 3.52 6.38 21.67
N SER A 52 4.01 5.48 22.54
CA SER A 52 3.35 5.12 23.80
C SER A 52 3.41 6.27 24.79
N ASP A 53 4.57 6.93 24.92
CA ASP A 53 4.76 8.10 25.77
C ASP A 53 3.83 9.25 25.33
N ILE A 54 3.71 9.50 24.03
CA ILE A 54 2.78 10.51 23.50
C ILE A 54 1.34 10.14 23.82
N ASP A 55 0.91 8.88 23.66
CA ASP A 55 -0.48 8.48 23.96
C ASP A 55 -0.84 8.67 25.44
N ILE A 56 0.11 8.39 26.35
CA ILE A 56 -0.02 8.68 27.78
C ILE A 56 -0.14 10.19 28.01
N LEU A 57 0.73 10.99 27.42
CA LEU A 57 0.69 12.45 27.55
C LEU A 57 -0.61 13.05 26.99
N MET A 58 -1.24 12.41 26.01
CA MET A 58 -2.54 12.85 25.50
C MET A 58 -3.65 12.78 26.55
N GLU A 59 -3.52 12.02 27.65
CA GLU A 59 -4.47 12.07 28.76
C GLU A 59 -4.47 13.42 29.50
N LEU A 60 -3.34 14.14 29.46
CA LEU A 60 -3.19 15.46 30.07
C LEU A 60 -3.76 16.59 29.19
N VAL A 61 -4.11 16.29 27.94
CA VAL A 61 -4.59 17.29 26.97
C VAL A 61 -6.10 17.45 27.08
N SER A 62 -6.54 18.61 27.57
CA SER A 62 -7.98 18.92 27.74
C SER A 62 -8.76 18.90 26.41
N SER A 63 -8.13 19.39 25.32
CA SER A 63 -8.78 19.47 24.01
C SER A 63 -9.07 18.09 23.42
N LYS A 64 -10.36 17.75 23.30
CA LYS A 64 -10.84 16.51 22.68
C LYS A 64 -10.43 16.41 21.20
N TYR A 65 -10.47 17.53 20.48
CA TYR A 65 -10.09 17.59 19.07
C TYR A 65 -8.61 17.24 18.86
N VAL A 66 -7.73 17.82 19.69
CA VAL A 66 -6.29 17.53 19.62
C VAL A 66 -6.02 16.06 19.98
N ARG A 67 -6.64 15.55 21.05
CA ARG A 67 -6.57 14.12 21.41
C ARG A 67 -6.95 13.19 20.27
N TYR A 68 -8.08 13.47 19.61
CA TYR A 68 -8.56 12.64 18.51
C TYR A 68 -7.59 12.61 17.33
N ASN A 69 -7.12 13.77 16.87
CA ASN A 69 -6.23 13.86 15.72
C ASN A 69 -4.88 13.19 15.97
N VAL A 70 -4.27 13.45 17.14
CA VAL A 70 -2.98 12.85 17.50
C VAL A 70 -3.11 11.33 17.62
N ARG A 71 -4.14 10.81 18.30
CA ARG A 71 -4.36 9.36 18.41
C ARG A 71 -4.60 8.69 17.07
N SER A 72 -5.31 9.35 16.17
CA SER A 72 -5.52 8.84 14.81
C SER A 72 -4.20 8.68 14.06
N ARG A 73 -3.28 9.65 14.19
CA ARG A 73 -1.94 9.56 13.60
C ARG A 73 -1.05 8.51 14.29
N LEU A 74 -1.11 8.40 15.62
CA LEU A 74 -0.37 7.36 16.37
C LEU A 74 -0.81 5.94 15.97
N LYS A 75 -2.09 5.73 15.68
CA LYS A 75 -2.59 4.44 15.17
C LYS A 75 -1.94 4.06 13.83
N LEU A 76 -1.83 5.03 12.91
CA LEU A 76 -1.19 4.82 11.61
C LEU A 76 0.28 4.46 11.80
N ILE A 77 1.03 5.27 12.58
CA ILE A 77 2.45 5.02 12.87
C ILE A 77 2.65 3.62 13.49
N ASN A 78 1.83 3.24 14.47
CA ASN A 78 1.94 1.93 15.10
C ASN A 78 1.61 0.77 14.15
N SER A 79 0.72 1.01 13.18
CA SER A 79 0.47 0.04 12.11
C SER A 79 1.67 -0.09 11.18
N ASP A 80 2.30 1.03 10.82
CA ASP A 80 3.46 1.04 9.92
C ASP A 80 4.66 0.37 10.58
N ILE A 81 4.92 0.63 11.86
CA ILE A 81 5.99 -0.05 12.61
C ILE A 81 5.77 -1.57 12.61
N ARG A 82 4.53 -2.02 12.86
CA ARG A 82 4.21 -3.46 12.86
C ARG A 82 4.50 -4.11 11.51
N ASP A 83 4.22 -3.38 10.44
CA ASP A 83 4.43 -3.86 9.08
C ASP A 83 5.91 -3.87 8.70
N ILE A 84 6.67 -2.83 9.04
CA ILE A 84 8.13 -2.81 8.84
C ILE A 84 8.78 -3.98 9.60
N ARG A 85 8.37 -4.24 10.86
CA ARG A 85 8.84 -5.42 11.60
C ARG A 85 8.55 -6.75 10.91
N ARG A 86 7.39 -6.86 10.25
CA ARG A 86 7.08 -8.07 9.46
C ARG A 86 8.00 -8.20 8.25
N ILE A 87 8.31 -7.12 7.54
CA ILE A 87 9.28 -7.14 6.42
C ILE A 87 10.63 -7.64 6.91
N ILE A 88 11.14 -7.04 7.99
CA ILE A 88 12.45 -7.39 8.57
C ILE A 88 12.48 -8.86 8.97
N GLY A 89 11.39 -9.39 9.54
CA GLY A 89 11.24 -10.81 9.85
C GLY A 89 11.03 -11.73 8.62
N GLY A 90 11.23 -11.25 7.40
CA GLY A 90 11.02 -12.02 6.15
C GLY A 90 9.56 -12.26 5.78
N GLY A 91 8.62 -11.59 6.47
CA GLY A 91 7.19 -11.68 6.21
C GLY A 91 6.75 -10.72 5.09
N VAL A 92 5.83 -11.19 4.24
CA VAL A 92 5.17 -10.34 3.26
C VAL A 92 4.05 -9.56 3.95
N ILE A 93 4.06 -8.22 3.88
CA ILE A 93 3.00 -7.42 4.50
C ILE A 93 1.71 -7.55 3.68
N LYS A 94 0.69 -8.17 4.28
CA LYS A 94 -0.66 -8.29 3.66
C LYS A 94 -1.28 -6.94 3.28
N ARG A 95 -0.93 -5.86 3.99
CA ARG A 95 -1.36 -4.47 3.73
C ARG A 95 -0.78 -3.85 2.45
N TRP A 96 0.25 -4.44 1.84
CA TRP A 96 0.86 -3.96 0.58
C TRP A 96 0.55 -4.88 -0.59
N LEU A 97 -0.17 -5.98 -0.32
CA LEU A 97 -0.65 -6.86 -1.36
C LEU A 97 -2.03 -6.38 -1.80
N PRO A 98 -2.27 -6.35 -3.13
CA PRO A 98 -3.61 -6.09 -3.59
C PRO A 98 -4.52 -7.22 -3.10
N MET A 99 -5.82 -6.92 -2.99
CA MET A 99 -6.83 -7.93 -2.72
C MET A 99 -6.60 -9.16 -3.62
N SER A 100 -6.56 -10.35 -3.05
CA SER A 100 -6.37 -11.59 -3.83
C SER A 100 -7.51 -11.77 -4.83
N GLU A 101 -7.23 -12.34 -5.99
CA GLU A 101 -8.21 -12.52 -7.06
C GLU A 101 -9.51 -13.19 -6.56
N ASP A 102 -9.43 -14.30 -5.82
CA ASP A 102 -10.60 -14.99 -5.26
C ASP A 102 -11.47 -14.11 -4.33
N ALA A 103 -10.85 -13.18 -3.61
CA ALA A 103 -11.55 -12.24 -2.73
C ALA A 103 -12.12 -11.07 -3.53
N PHE A 104 -11.39 -10.65 -4.56
CA PHE A 104 -11.80 -9.59 -5.47
C PHE A 104 -13.00 -10.01 -6.32
N ASP A 105 -13.04 -11.23 -6.83
CA ASP A 105 -14.18 -11.72 -7.59
C ASP A 105 -15.46 -11.81 -6.74
N LYS A 106 -15.33 -12.14 -5.45
CA LYS A 106 -16.45 -12.07 -4.49
C LYS A 106 -16.92 -10.65 -4.26
N LEU A 107 -15.98 -9.69 -4.18
CA LEU A 107 -16.33 -8.27 -4.08
C LEU A 107 -17.11 -7.83 -5.32
N ILE A 108 -16.63 -8.16 -6.52
CA ILE A 108 -17.33 -7.81 -7.78
C ILE A 108 -18.74 -8.40 -7.80
N ALA A 109 -18.90 -9.69 -7.47
CA ALA A 109 -20.23 -10.31 -7.40
C ALA A 109 -21.14 -9.59 -6.38
N THR A 110 -20.60 -9.18 -5.23
CA THR A 110 -21.36 -8.44 -4.21
C THR A 110 -21.79 -7.05 -4.71
N LEU A 111 -20.95 -6.38 -5.51
CA LEU A 111 -21.30 -5.09 -6.10
C LEU A 111 -22.36 -5.26 -7.20
N GLU A 112 -22.23 -6.28 -8.05
CA GLU A 112 -23.21 -6.59 -9.11
C GLU A 112 -24.58 -7.01 -8.54
N GLU A 113 -24.61 -7.64 -7.36
CA GLU A 113 -25.85 -7.97 -6.65
C GLU A 113 -26.57 -6.75 -6.04
N ALA A 114 -25.84 -5.64 -5.80
CA ALA A 114 -26.43 -4.44 -5.25
C ALA A 114 -27.29 -3.71 -6.29
N SER A 115 -28.52 -3.36 -5.93
CA SER A 115 -29.49 -2.77 -6.88
C SER A 115 -29.26 -1.30 -7.19
N PHE A 116 -28.46 -0.58 -6.39
CA PHE A 116 -28.24 0.86 -6.51
C PHE A 116 -26.76 1.23 -6.35
N GLU A 117 -26.29 2.21 -7.13
CA GLU A 117 -24.89 2.68 -7.07
C GLU A 117 -24.51 3.20 -5.66
N ASP A 118 -25.44 3.82 -4.93
CA ASP A 118 -25.19 4.29 -3.56
C ASP A 118 -24.85 3.15 -2.59
N ASP A 119 -25.50 1.98 -2.74
CA ASP A 119 -25.22 0.79 -1.95
C ASP A 119 -23.86 0.21 -2.30
N MET A 120 -23.51 0.18 -3.59
CA MET A 120 -22.18 -0.21 -4.07
C MET A 120 -21.09 0.69 -3.45
N LEU A 121 -21.28 2.01 -3.45
CA LEU A 121 -20.35 2.96 -2.85
C LEU A 121 -20.22 2.75 -1.32
N ASN A 122 -21.30 2.39 -0.63
CA ASN A 122 -21.25 2.07 0.80
C ASN A 122 -20.45 0.79 1.08
N ILE A 123 -20.61 -0.25 0.26
CA ILE A 123 -19.81 -1.48 0.34
C ILE A 123 -18.33 -1.16 0.14
N LEU A 124 -18.00 -0.36 -0.89
CA LEU A 124 -16.63 0.04 -1.19
C LEU A 124 -15.99 0.81 -0.03
N ARG A 125 -16.69 1.76 0.60
CA ARG A 125 -16.18 2.50 1.78
C ARG A 125 -15.85 1.57 2.95
N GLY A 126 -16.67 0.55 3.18
CA GLY A 126 -16.44 -0.42 4.24
C GLY A 126 -15.18 -1.26 3.98
N ILE A 127 -15.06 -1.76 2.75
CA ILE A 127 -14.01 -2.70 2.37
C ILE A 127 -12.66 -2.00 2.15
N SER A 128 -12.65 -0.80 1.58
CA SER A 128 -11.41 -0.07 1.27
C SER A 128 -10.60 0.26 2.53
N SER A 129 -11.25 0.45 3.67
CA SER A 129 -10.58 0.76 4.95
C SER A 129 -9.47 -0.22 5.37
N ASN A 130 -9.54 -1.47 4.91
CA ASN A 130 -8.61 -2.54 5.28
C ASN A 130 -8.01 -3.27 4.06
N ASN A 131 -8.30 -2.83 2.84
CA ASN A 131 -7.88 -3.51 1.62
C ASN A 131 -7.23 -2.52 0.65
N TYR A 132 -6.30 -3.06 -0.12
CA TYR A 132 -5.55 -2.33 -1.13
C TYR A 132 -5.82 -2.94 -2.49
N PHE A 133 -5.69 -2.12 -3.53
CA PHE A 133 -6.08 -2.48 -4.89
C PHE A 133 -5.02 -2.08 -5.88
N THR A 134 -4.89 -2.84 -6.97
CA THR A 134 -4.17 -2.35 -8.15
C THR A 134 -5.04 -1.40 -8.97
N CYS A 135 -4.44 -0.56 -9.80
CA CYS A 135 -5.14 0.26 -10.78
C CYS A 135 -6.04 -0.58 -11.69
N SER A 136 -5.60 -1.81 -12.04
CA SER A 136 -6.40 -2.75 -12.83
C SER A 136 -7.65 -3.24 -12.08
N GLN A 137 -7.54 -3.50 -10.78
CA GLN A 137 -8.68 -3.85 -9.92
C GLN A 137 -9.63 -2.67 -9.73
N VAL A 138 -9.10 -1.47 -9.52
CA VAL A 138 -9.92 -0.25 -9.43
C VAL A 138 -10.68 -0.02 -10.72
N LYS A 139 -10.04 -0.18 -11.87
CA LYS A 139 -10.70 -0.09 -13.18
C LYS A 139 -11.85 -1.11 -13.30
N ARG A 140 -11.63 -2.36 -12.90
CA ARG A 140 -12.70 -3.39 -12.88
C ARG A 140 -13.87 -3.02 -11.97
N ILE A 141 -13.59 -2.43 -10.79
CA ILE A 141 -14.65 -1.93 -9.91
C ILE A 141 -15.43 -0.79 -10.60
N MET A 142 -14.73 0.16 -11.23
CA MET A 142 -15.38 1.26 -11.94
C MET A 142 -16.23 0.77 -13.10
N ASP A 143 -15.81 -0.28 -13.80
CA ASP A 143 -16.57 -0.86 -14.90
C ASP A 143 -17.91 -1.52 -14.46
N VAL A 144 -18.12 -1.74 -13.15
CA VAL A 144 -19.42 -2.20 -12.60
C VAL A 144 -20.46 -1.08 -12.60
N PHE A 145 -20.03 0.18 -12.49
CA PHE A 145 -20.94 1.33 -12.45
C PHE A 145 -21.40 1.70 -13.86
N GLU A 146 -22.69 1.97 -14.01
CA GLU A 146 -23.28 2.36 -15.29
C GLU A 146 -22.96 3.82 -15.62
N PHE A 147 -23.00 4.70 -14.61
CA PHE A 147 -22.83 6.13 -14.80
C PHE A 147 -21.43 6.62 -14.41
N SER A 148 -20.93 7.62 -15.15
CA SER A 148 -19.59 8.17 -14.90
C SER A 148 -19.44 8.80 -13.51
N GLU A 149 -20.50 9.40 -12.96
CA GLU A 149 -20.51 9.91 -11.58
C GLU A 149 -20.24 8.81 -10.55
N GLY A 150 -20.85 7.63 -10.74
CA GLY A 150 -20.60 6.45 -9.92
C GLY A 150 -19.14 5.98 -10.03
N LYS A 151 -18.61 5.93 -11.26
CA LYS A 151 -17.20 5.58 -11.52
C LYS A 151 -16.22 6.52 -10.82
N ILE A 152 -16.44 7.84 -10.94
CA ILE A 152 -15.59 8.87 -10.32
C ILE A 152 -15.68 8.77 -8.79
N SER A 153 -16.88 8.55 -8.25
CA SER A 153 -17.10 8.39 -6.81
C SER A 153 -16.42 7.14 -6.25
N ALA A 154 -16.48 6.01 -6.98
CA ALA A 154 -15.79 4.78 -6.63
C ALA A 154 -14.27 4.99 -6.63
N PHE A 155 -13.73 5.65 -7.66
CA PHE A 155 -12.31 6.00 -7.71
C PHE A 155 -11.87 6.86 -6.52
N SER A 156 -12.65 7.90 -6.18
CA SER A 156 -12.35 8.78 -5.05
C SER A 156 -12.23 8.02 -3.71
N ILE A 157 -13.08 7.01 -3.49
CA ILE A 157 -13.02 6.14 -2.31
C ILE A 157 -11.74 5.29 -2.29
N LEU A 158 -11.33 4.81 -3.46
CA LEU A 158 -10.27 3.81 -3.60
C LEU A 158 -8.87 4.39 -3.79
N TYR A 159 -8.75 5.63 -4.26
CA TYR A 159 -7.48 6.25 -4.67
C TYR A 159 -6.37 6.14 -3.61
N LYS A 160 -6.71 6.42 -2.34
CA LYS A 160 -5.76 6.33 -1.21
C LYS A 160 -5.26 4.91 -0.88
N HIS A 161 -5.86 3.90 -1.49
CA HIS A 161 -5.58 2.48 -1.26
C HIS A 161 -5.01 1.81 -2.52
N ILE A 162 -4.61 2.59 -3.53
CA ILE A 162 -3.93 2.09 -4.73
C ILE A 162 -2.45 1.85 -4.42
N ILE A 163 -1.93 0.69 -4.84
CA ILE A 163 -0.54 0.29 -4.57
C ILE A 163 0.42 0.51 -5.74
N ASP A 164 -0.11 0.70 -6.95
CA ASP A 164 0.65 0.88 -8.20
C ASP A 164 0.26 2.19 -8.92
N PRO A 165 0.43 3.36 -8.26
CA PRO A 165 0.01 4.65 -8.82
C PRO A 165 0.72 5.00 -10.14
N GLU A 166 1.86 4.40 -10.46
CA GLU A 166 2.50 4.51 -11.77
C GLU A 166 1.63 4.00 -12.94
N ASN A 167 0.64 3.15 -12.64
CA ASN A 167 -0.29 2.58 -13.62
C ASN A 167 -1.65 3.29 -13.64
N ILE A 168 -1.76 4.48 -13.02
CA ILE A 168 -3.02 5.24 -12.94
C ILE A 168 -3.63 5.51 -14.33
N SER A 169 -2.80 5.50 -15.39
CA SER A 169 -3.24 5.65 -16.78
C SER A 169 -4.31 4.64 -17.20
N VAL A 170 -4.30 3.43 -16.60
CA VAL A 170 -5.29 2.37 -16.84
C VAL A 170 -6.69 2.80 -16.37
N VAL A 171 -6.80 3.58 -15.30
CA VAL A 171 -8.07 4.04 -14.75
C VAL A 171 -8.81 4.95 -15.73
N TYR A 172 -8.10 5.82 -16.45
CA TYR A 172 -8.74 6.70 -17.45
C TYR A 172 -9.41 5.93 -18.60
N THR A 173 -9.09 4.65 -18.79
CA THR A 173 -9.70 3.84 -19.85
C THR A 173 -11.13 3.39 -19.55
N SER A 174 -11.59 3.48 -18.30
CA SER A 174 -13.00 3.19 -17.93
C SER A 174 -13.94 4.39 -18.13
N LEU A 175 -13.41 5.54 -18.56
CA LEU A 175 -14.16 6.77 -18.80
C LEU A 175 -14.16 7.12 -20.30
N ASP A 176 -15.35 7.39 -20.82
CA ASP A 176 -15.54 7.71 -22.24
C ASP A 176 -15.25 9.19 -22.53
N PHE A 177 -15.64 10.09 -21.63
CA PHE A 177 -15.56 11.53 -21.83
C PHE A 177 -14.26 12.13 -21.27
N SER A 178 -13.71 13.13 -21.94
CA SER A 178 -12.52 13.84 -21.48
C SER A 178 -12.77 14.61 -20.18
N SER A 179 -13.96 15.22 -20.04
CA SER A 179 -14.35 15.95 -18.82
C SER A 179 -14.31 15.08 -17.57
N ASP A 180 -14.65 13.80 -17.69
CA ASP A 180 -14.62 12.87 -16.55
C ASP A 180 -13.18 12.51 -16.18
N LYS A 181 -12.28 12.45 -17.16
CA LYS A 181 -10.85 12.22 -16.94
C LYS A 181 -10.21 13.42 -16.26
N ASP A 182 -10.62 14.63 -16.62
CA ASP A 182 -10.17 15.87 -15.99
C ASP A 182 -10.58 15.87 -14.50
N ARG A 183 -11.79 15.43 -14.17
CA ARG A 183 -12.25 15.30 -12.76
C ARG A 183 -11.46 14.28 -11.96
N ILE A 184 -11.07 13.14 -12.56
CA ILE A 184 -10.16 12.20 -11.89
C ILE A 184 -8.80 12.85 -11.63
N SER A 185 -8.31 13.65 -12.58
CA SER A 185 -7.03 14.34 -12.45
C SER A 185 -7.05 15.36 -11.31
N GLU A 186 -8.14 16.12 -11.18
CA GLU A 186 -8.37 17.05 -10.06
C GLU A 186 -8.37 16.31 -8.71
N ILE A 187 -9.04 15.15 -8.60
CA ILE A 187 -9.03 14.33 -7.38
C ILE A 187 -7.61 13.87 -7.02
N ILE A 188 -6.81 13.48 -8.02
CA ILE A 188 -5.43 13.04 -7.83
C ILE A 188 -4.57 14.18 -7.29
N GLU A 189 -4.69 15.37 -7.88
CA GLU A 189 -3.98 16.59 -7.47
C GLU A 189 -4.35 16.98 -6.04
N ASP A 190 -5.65 17.13 -5.74
CA ASP A 190 -6.18 17.51 -4.41
C ASP A 190 -5.76 16.57 -3.28
N MET A 191 -5.60 15.27 -3.58
CA MET A 191 -5.24 14.25 -2.60
C MET A 191 -3.73 13.99 -2.52
N SER A 192 -2.93 14.63 -3.38
CA SER A 192 -1.47 14.54 -3.39
C SER A 192 -0.77 15.62 -2.54
N GLU A 193 -1.49 16.66 -2.13
CA GLU A 193 -1.06 17.72 -1.20
C GLU A 193 -1.32 17.37 0.29
#